data_AF-I9EJ43-F1
#
_entry.id   AF-I9EJ43-F1
#
_cell.length_a   1.000
_cell.length_b   1.000
_cell.length_c   1.000
_cell.angle_alpha   90.00
_cell.angle_beta   90.00
_cell.angle_gamma   90.00
#
_symmetry.space_group_name_H-M   'P 1'
#
loop_
_entity.id
_entity.type
_entity.pdbx_description
1 polymer ?
#
loop_
_entity_poly.entity_id
_entity_poly.type
_entity_poly.pdbx_seq_one_letter_code
_entity_poly.pdbx_strand_id
1 'polypeptide(L)'
;MKEKFIALLTFTSSLRNFGTKFIRVAILVVFVWIGGLKYFHYEADGIVPFVANSPFMSFFYAKEAPEYKNFKNPEGALVPENRAWHEANNTYTFSYGLGALIMSIGILVFLGIFFPKVGLVGDSLAIIMTLGTLSFLVTTPEVWVPNLGSGEFGFPLLSGAGRLVIKDIVILAGAVVLLSDSSQRVLKTLKKD
;
A
#
# COMPACT_ATOMS: atom_id res chain seq x y z
N MET A 1 1.41 -28.71 -35.09
CA MET A 1 1.36 -28.40 -33.64
C MET A 1 2.60 -27.67 -33.15
N LYS A 2 3.82 -28.11 -33.50
CA LYS A 2 5.08 -27.48 -33.08
C LYS A 2 5.22 -26.00 -33.47
N GLU A 3 4.84 -25.62 -34.70
CA GLU A 3 4.91 -24.23 -35.17
C GLU A 3 3.97 -23.29 -34.41
N LYS A 4 2.71 -23.70 -34.18
CA LYS A 4 1.76 -22.94 -33.38
C LYS A 4 2.24 -22.75 -31.94
N PHE A 5 2.89 -23.76 -31.37
CA PHE A 5 3.49 -23.70 -30.04
C PHE A 5 4.68 -22.73 -29.98
N ILE A 6 5.57 -22.76 -30.97
CA ILE A 6 6.70 -21.82 -31.07
C ILE A 6 6.17 -20.38 -31.23
N ALA A 7 5.19 -20.16 -32.10
CA ALA A 7 4.56 -18.84 -32.28
C ALA A 7 3.95 -18.30 -30.98
N LEU A 8 3.29 -19.15 -30.20
CA LEU A 8 2.76 -18.79 -28.88
C LEU A 8 3.88 -18.38 -27.92
N LEU A 9 4.98 -19.12 -27.86
CA LEU A 9 6.12 -18.81 -26.97
C LEU A 9 6.86 -17.53 -27.39
N THR A 10 7.01 -17.29 -28.69
CA THR A 10 7.57 -16.04 -29.22
C THR A 10 6.69 -14.85 -28.83
N PHE A 11 5.37 -15.00 -28.93
CA PHE A 11 4.44 -13.97 -28.50
C PHE A 11 4.53 -13.71 -26.99
N THR A 12 4.44 -14.75 -26.15
CA THR A 12 4.42 -14.57 -24.69
C THR A 12 5.73 -14.03 -24.14
N SER A 13 6.88 -14.40 -24.71
CA SER A 13 8.18 -13.84 -24.33
C SER A 13 8.32 -12.34 -24.68
N SER A 14 7.62 -11.86 -25.70
CA SER A 14 7.60 -10.43 -26.06
C SER A 14 6.81 -9.55 -25.06
N LEU A 15 5.95 -10.15 -24.22
CA LEU A 15 5.09 -9.43 -23.28
C LEU A 15 5.85 -8.79 -22.12
N ARG A 16 7.14 -9.07 -21.93
CA ARG A 16 7.93 -8.52 -20.81
C ARG A 16 7.84 -6.99 -20.72
N ASN A 17 8.00 -6.30 -21.84
CA ASN A 17 7.95 -4.82 -21.88
C ASN A 17 6.54 -4.28 -21.62
N PHE A 18 5.52 -5.03 -22.03
CA PHE A 18 4.14 -4.70 -21.70
C PHE A 18 3.90 -4.90 -20.21
N GLY A 19 4.35 -6.01 -19.65
CA GLY A 19 4.22 -6.35 -18.23
C GLY A 19 4.84 -5.29 -17.32
N THR A 20 6.05 -4.79 -17.61
CA THR A 20 6.67 -3.74 -16.79
C THR A 20 5.87 -2.42 -16.84
N LYS A 21 5.38 -2.01 -18.01
CA LYS A 21 4.51 -0.83 -18.12
C LYS A 21 3.17 -1.05 -17.40
N PHE A 22 2.61 -2.25 -17.51
CA PHE A 22 1.36 -2.62 -16.88
C PHE A 22 1.47 -2.59 -15.36
N ILE A 23 2.57 -3.09 -14.77
CA ILE A 23 2.83 -2.97 -13.32
C ILE A 23 2.83 -1.49 -12.89
N ARG A 24 3.49 -0.60 -13.64
CA ARG A 24 3.48 0.85 -13.32
C ARG A 24 2.06 1.44 -13.31
N VAL A 25 1.25 1.09 -14.30
CA VAL A 25 -0.15 1.53 -14.38
C VAL A 25 -0.99 0.91 -13.26
N ALA A 26 -0.80 -0.37 -12.95
CA ALA A 26 -1.51 -1.03 -11.86
C ALA A 26 -1.19 -0.39 -10.50
N ILE A 27 0.09 -0.09 -10.24
CA ILE A 27 0.50 0.62 -9.01
C ILE A 27 -0.12 2.01 -8.97
N LEU A 28 -0.13 2.76 -10.08
CA LEU A 28 -0.79 4.07 -10.15
C LEU A 28 -2.26 3.97 -9.76
N VAL A 29 -3.00 3.07 -10.40
CA VAL A 29 -4.44 2.90 -10.14
C VAL A 29 -4.67 2.58 -8.68
N VAL A 30 -3.93 1.60 -8.13
CA VAL A 30 -4.09 1.22 -6.72
C VAL A 30 -3.75 2.38 -5.79
N PHE A 31 -2.59 3.03 -5.97
CA PHE A 31 -2.11 4.08 -5.06
C PHE A 31 -2.97 5.35 -5.12
N VAL A 32 -3.38 5.78 -6.32
CA VAL A 32 -4.27 6.93 -6.47
C VAL A 32 -5.63 6.64 -5.86
N TRP A 33 -6.17 5.44 -6.07
CA TRP A 33 -7.47 5.08 -5.51
C TRP A 33 -7.44 5.00 -3.99
N ILE A 34 -6.56 4.19 -3.41
CA ILE A 34 -6.48 4.03 -1.95
C ILE A 34 -6.03 5.32 -1.27
N GLY A 35 -5.14 6.11 -1.90
CA GLY A 35 -4.71 7.40 -1.39
C GLY A 35 -5.83 8.44 -1.43
N GLY A 36 -6.67 8.43 -2.47
CA GLY A 36 -7.88 9.24 -2.55
C GLY A 36 -8.92 8.86 -1.49
N LEU A 37 -9.07 7.58 -1.19
CA LEU A 37 -9.97 7.12 -0.13
C LEU A 37 -9.58 7.67 1.25
N LYS A 38 -8.30 7.98 1.50
CA LYS A 38 -7.84 8.57 2.79
C LYS A 38 -8.45 9.93 3.12
N TYR A 39 -9.09 10.59 2.17
CA TYR A 39 -9.81 11.84 2.39
C TYR A 39 -11.23 11.63 2.93
N PHE A 40 -11.70 10.38 2.99
CA PHE A 40 -13.01 10.03 3.52
C PHE A 40 -12.88 9.47 4.94
N HIS A 41 -13.76 9.93 5.82
CA HIS A 41 -13.67 9.64 7.26
C HIS A 41 -13.67 8.14 7.58
N TYR A 42 -14.49 7.33 6.90
CA TYR A 42 -14.55 5.89 7.18
C TYR A 42 -13.19 5.19 6.95
N GLU A 43 -12.45 5.59 5.92
CA GLU A 43 -11.14 5.03 5.60
C GLU A 43 -10.07 5.56 6.56
N ALA A 44 -10.19 6.81 7.00
CA ALA A 44 -9.34 7.41 8.02
C ALA A 44 -9.52 6.72 9.38
N ASP A 45 -10.76 6.44 9.79
CA ASP A 45 -11.08 5.68 11.01
C ASP A 45 -10.48 4.27 10.92
N GLY A 46 -10.55 3.64 9.74
CA GLY A 46 -10.04 2.31 9.46
C GLY A 46 -8.52 2.16 9.62
N ILE A 47 -7.74 3.24 9.48
CA ILE A 47 -6.27 3.17 9.64
C ILE A 47 -5.79 3.33 11.08
N VAL A 48 -6.66 3.73 12.00
CA VAL A 48 -6.27 4.05 13.38
C VAL A 48 -5.53 2.90 14.08
N PRO A 49 -5.97 1.63 14.00
CA PRO A 49 -5.26 0.53 14.64
C PRO A 49 -3.83 0.35 14.11
N PHE A 50 -3.60 0.57 12.80
CA PHE A 50 -2.27 0.42 12.21
C PHE A 50 -1.29 1.48 12.69
N VAL A 51 -1.77 2.73 12.74
CA VAL A 51 -0.95 3.89 13.13
C VAL A 51 -0.69 3.88 14.63
N ALA A 52 -1.72 3.63 15.43
CA ALA A 52 -1.66 3.66 16.89
C ALA A 52 -0.73 2.58 17.46
N ASN A 53 -0.65 1.39 16.83
CA ASN A 53 0.25 0.32 17.27
C ASN A 53 1.63 0.35 16.57
N SER A 54 1.91 1.33 15.70
CA SER A 54 3.18 1.39 14.97
C SER A 54 4.25 2.17 15.75
N PRO A 55 5.47 1.61 15.94
CA PRO A 55 6.56 2.31 16.62
C PRO A 55 7.08 3.54 15.86
N PHE A 56 6.75 3.69 14.58
CA PHE A 56 7.21 4.79 13.72
C PHE A 56 6.13 5.81 13.39
N MET A 57 4.88 5.57 13.80
CA MET A 57 3.75 6.44 13.43
C MET A 57 2.82 6.79 14.60
N SER A 58 2.92 6.10 15.74
CA SER A 58 2.04 6.36 16.89
C SER A 58 2.12 7.81 17.41
N PHE A 59 3.28 8.46 17.27
CA PHE A 59 3.49 9.84 17.71
C PHE A 59 2.73 10.90 16.88
N PHE A 60 2.15 10.53 15.74
CA PHE A 60 1.25 11.43 15.00
C PHE A 60 -0.13 11.54 15.64
N TYR A 61 -0.49 10.60 16.52
CA TYR A 61 -1.74 10.58 17.25
C TYR A 61 -1.62 11.22 18.62
N ALA A 62 -2.67 11.92 19.03
CA ALA A 62 -2.72 12.62 20.31
C ALA A 62 -3.23 11.74 21.46
N LYS A 63 -3.87 10.60 21.15
CA LYS A 63 -4.40 9.64 22.12
C LYS A 63 -3.57 8.36 22.11
N GLU A 64 -3.46 7.73 23.26
CA GLU A 64 -2.66 6.51 23.41
C GLU A 64 -3.46 5.25 23.03
N ALA A 65 -2.77 4.28 22.43
CA ALA A 65 -3.32 2.94 22.29
C ALA A 65 -3.48 2.30 23.69
N PRO A 66 -4.58 1.57 23.98
CA PRO A 66 -5.58 1.04 23.05
C PRO A 66 -6.92 1.81 23.04
N GLU A 67 -6.95 3.09 23.43
CA GLU A 67 -8.19 3.88 23.61
C GLU A 67 -9.10 3.87 22.37
N TYR A 68 -8.51 3.89 21.17
CA TYR A 68 -9.23 3.86 19.89
C TYR A 68 -10.20 2.69 19.72
N LYS A 69 -10.05 1.61 20.50
CA LYS A 69 -10.97 0.45 20.44
C LYS A 69 -12.40 0.82 20.81
N ASN A 70 -12.58 1.83 21.66
CA ASN A 70 -13.90 2.30 22.10
C ASN A 70 -14.59 3.22 21.06
N PHE A 71 -13.83 3.75 20.10
CA PHE A 71 -14.30 4.77 19.16
C PHE A 71 -14.36 4.24 17.70
N LYS A 72 -14.50 2.92 17.52
CA LYS A 72 -14.62 2.32 16.17
C LYS A 72 -16.01 2.50 15.59
N ASN A 73 -16.08 2.94 14.34
CA ASN A 73 -17.32 3.04 13.57
C ASN A 73 -17.41 1.90 12.54
N PRO A 74 -18.61 1.31 12.34
CA PRO A 74 -18.88 0.56 11.12
C PRO A 74 -18.71 1.46 9.88
N GLU A 75 -18.28 0.89 8.76
CA GLU A 75 -18.14 1.65 7.51
C GLU A 75 -19.48 2.28 7.10
N GLY A 76 -19.46 3.58 6.82
CA GLY A 76 -20.66 4.36 6.46
C GLY A 76 -21.51 4.82 7.64
N ALA A 77 -21.23 4.39 8.88
CA ALA A 77 -21.93 4.88 10.07
C ALA A 77 -21.32 6.20 10.58
N LEU A 78 -22.18 7.12 11.02
CA LEU A 78 -21.78 8.34 11.70
C LEU A 78 -22.14 8.25 13.19
N VAL A 79 -21.13 8.19 14.04
CA VAL A 79 -21.27 8.38 15.49
C VAL A 79 -20.58 9.70 15.86
N PRO A 80 -21.34 10.77 16.18
CA PRO A 80 -20.76 12.10 16.41
C PRO A 80 -19.69 12.15 17.50
N GLU A 81 -19.85 11.36 18.56
CA GLU A 81 -18.87 11.27 19.64
C GLU A 81 -17.53 10.68 19.15
N ASN A 82 -17.58 9.59 18.40
CA ASN A 82 -16.40 8.98 17.80
C ASN A 82 -15.74 9.92 16.78
N ARG A 83 -16.54 10.69 16.03
CA ARG A 83 -16.03 11.71 15.09
C ARG A 83 -15.20 12.76 15.84
N ALA A 84 -15.75 13.33 16.91
CA ALA A 84 -15.05 14.32 17.74
C ALA A 84 -13.76 13.73 18.35
N TRP A 85 -13.80 12.46 18.77
CA TRP A 85 -12.62 11.76 19.27
C TRP A 85 -11.52 11.63 18.19
N HIS A 86 -11.88 11.23 16.97
CA HIS A 86 -10.93 11.11 15.85
C HIS A 86 -10.32 12.47 15.44
N GLU A 87 -11.11 13.55 15.50
CA GLU A 87 -10.61 14.92 15.30
C GLU A 87 -9.57 15.28 16.38
N ALA A 88 -9.91 15.05 17.66
CA ALA A 88 -9.00 15.29 18.77
C ALA A 88 -7.75 14.39 18.73
N ASN A 89 -7.82 13.23 18.10
CA ASN A 89 -6.71 12.29 17.94
C ASN A 89 -5.78 12.63 16.75
N ASN A 90 -6.08 13.66 15.94
CA ASN A 90 -5.39 13.97 14.68
C ASN A 90 -5.53 12.89 13.59
N THR A 91 -6.52 12.00 13.69
CA THR A 91 -6.71 10.90 12.73
C THR A 91 -6.84 11.41 11.30
N TYR A 92 -7.67 12.44 11.08
CA TYR A 92 -7.94 12.95 9.73
C TYR A 92 -6.75 13.69 9.13
N THR A 93 -6.07 14.52 9.91
CA THR A 93 -4.86 15.23 9.46
C THR A 93 -3.78 14.25 9.01
N PHE A 94 -3.51 13.22 9.83
CA PHE A 94 -2.58 12.17 9.46
C PHE A 94 -3.03 11.43 8.19
N SER A 95 -4.31 11.06 8.12
CA SER A 95 -4.88 10.35 6.97
C SER A 95 -4.72 11.16 5.67
N TYR A 96 -4.97 12.46 5.67
CA TYR A 96 -4.82 13.31 4.49
C TYR A 96 -3.37 13.38 4.02
N GLY A 97 -2.42 13.55 4.96
CA GLY A 97 -0.98 13.53 4.65
C GLY A 97 -0.53 12.19 4.07
N LEU A 98 -0.97 11.09 4.68
CA LEU A 98 -0.71 9.74 4.18
C LEU A 98 -1.32 9.52 2.78
N GLY A 99 -2.55 10.01 2.55
CA GLY A 99 -3.20 9.96 1.25
C GLY A 99 -2.40 10.68 0.18
N ALA A 100 -2.01 11.93 0.44
CA ALA A 100 -1.17 12.71 -0.48
C ALA A 100 0.16 12.01 -0.79
N LEU A 101 0.81 11.43 0.22
CA LEU A 101 2.05 10.68 0.06
C LEU A 101 1.87 9.47 -0.86
N ILE A 102 0.87 8.62 -0.59
CA ILE A 102 0.62 7.41 -1.38
C ILE A 102 0.34 7.77 -2.85
N MET A 103 -0.53 8.76 -3.10
CA MET A 103 -0.84 9.21 -4.45
C MET A 103 0.41 9.73 -5.17
N SER A 104 1.25 10.51 -4.48
CA SER A 104 2.49 11.05 -5.04
C SER A 104 3.45 9.94 -5.45
N ILE A 105 3.62 8.91 -4.62
CA ILE A 105 4.45 7.74 -4.97
C ILE A 105 3.89 7.02 -6.19
N GLY A 106 2.57 6.81 -6.26
CA GLY A 106 1.92 6.16 -7.41
C GLY A 106 2.16 6.92 -8.72
N ILE A 107 2.08 8.26 -8.67
CA ILE A 107 2.37 9.14 -9.81
C ILE A 107 3.85 9.05 -10.21
N LEU A 108 4.79 9.06 -9.25
CA LEU A 108 6.22 8.92 -9.54
C LEU A 108 6.54 7.58 -10.22
N VAL A 109 5.96 6.47 -9.73
CA VAL A 109 6.11 5.14 -10.34
C VAL A 109 5.59 5.13 -11.78
N PHE A 110 4.44 5.75 -12.04
CA PHE A 110 3.88 5.89 -13.39
C PHE A 110 4.77 6.72 -14.32
N LEU A 111 5.26 7.87 -13.84
CA LEU A 111 6.16 8.73 -14.60
C LEU A 111 7.47 8.02 -14.97
N GLY A 112 7.86 6.96 -14.24
CA GLY A 112 8.95 6.06 -14.60
C GLY A 112 8.81 5.37 -15.97
N ILE A 113 7.60 5.31 -16.56
CA ILE A 113 7.42 4.88 -17.96
C ILE A 113 8.21 5.81 -18.90
N PHE A 114 8.12 7.11 -18.68
CA PHE A 114 8.70 8.14 -19.54
C PHE A 114 10.10 8.55 -19.08
N PHE A 115 10.30 8.67 -17.77
CA PHE A 115 11.51 9.23 -17.16
C PHE A 115 12.17 8.20 -16.20
N PRO A 116 13.19 7.44 -16.65
CA PRO A 116 13.80 6.38 -15.85
C PRO A 116 14.36 6.83 -14.49
N LYS A 117 14.90 8.06 -14.41
CA LYS A 117 15.43 8.63 -13.16
C LYS A 117 14.32 8.93 -12.14
N VAL A 118 13.16 9.40 -12.61
CA VAL A 118 11.97 9.60 -11.77
C VAL A 118 11.42 8.24 -11.32
N GLY A 119 11.41 7.27 -12.24
CA GLY A 119 11.08 5.88 -11.96
C GLY A 119 11.88 5.31 -10.80
N LEU A 120 13.21 5.47 -10.78
CA LEU A 120 14.06 5.01 -9.66
C LEU A 120 13.58 5.52 -8.30
N VAL A 121 13.23 6.81 -8.22
CA VAL A 121 12.75 7.42 -6.98
C VAL A 121 11.38 6.84 -6.60
N GLY A 122 10.44 6.81 -7.54
CA GLY A 122 9.10 6.24 -7.32
C GLY A 122 9.15 4.77 -6.91
N ASP A 123 9.91 3.96 -7.64
CA ASP A 123 10.05 2.51 -7.41
C ASP A 123 10.66 2.24 -6.02
N SER A 124 11.67 3.02 -5.61
CA SER A 124 12.29 2.92 -4.28
C SER A 124 11.34 3.33 -3.16
N LEU A 125 10.61 4.44 -3.34
CA LEU A 125 9.62 4.89 -2.36
C LEU A 125 8.46 3.90 -2.22
N ALA A 126 8.02 3.28 -3.31
CA ALA A 126 6.99 2.25 -3.30
C ALA A 126 7.44 1.01 -2.51
N ILE A 127 8.70 0.60 -2.64
CA ILE A 127 9.30 -0.48 -1.84
C ILE A 127 9.29 -0.11 -0.35
N ILE A 128 9.79 1.07 0.01
CA ILE A 128 9.85 1.53 1.41
C ILE A 128 8.44 1.56 2.01
N MET A 129 7.47 2.13 1.28
CA MET A 129 6.09 2.22 1.74
C MET A 129 5.45 0.84 1.94
N THR A 130 5.60 -0.07 0.99
CA THR A 130 5.04 -1.44 1.11
C THR A 130 5.68 -2.24 2.24
N LEU A 131 6.99 -2.08 2.50
CA LEU A 131 7.62 -2.66 3.69
C LEU A 131 7.03 -2.09 4.98
N GLY A 132 6.75 -0.78 5.00
CA GLY A 132 5.99 -0.12 6.06
C GLY A 132 4.63 -0.77 6.29
N THR A 133 3.83 -0.97 5.22
CA THR A 133 2.53 -1.64 5.33
C THR A 133 2.66 -3.07 5.84
N LEU A 134 3.57 -3.86 5.26
CA LEU A 134 3.74 -5.27 5.64
C LEU A 134 4.20 -5.43 7.10
N SER A 135 4.89 -4.43 7.68
CA SER A 135 5.24 -4.42 9.10
C SER A 135 4.01 -4.44 10.03
N PHE A 136 2.82 -4.04 9.54
CA PHE A 136 1.58 -4.10 10.31
C PHE A 136 1.12 -5.53 10.62
N LEU A 137 1.54 -6.53 9.84
CA LEU A 137 1.28 -7.95 10.18
C LEU A 137 1.90 -8.33 11.52
N VAL A 138 2.98 -7.66 11.91
CA VAL A 138 3.69 -7.90 13.18
C VAL A 138 3.27 -6.91 14.24
N THR A 139 3.13 -5.63 13.89
CA THR A 139 2.90 -4.55 14.87
C THR A 139 1.43 -4.35 15.25
N THR A 140 0.47 -4.81 14.44
CA THR A 140 -0.95 -4.54 14.64
C THR A 140 -1.73 -5.84 14.93
N PRO A 141 -2.18 -6.09 16.17
CA PRO A 141 -2.92 -7.31 16.51
C PRO A 141 -4.22 -7.50 15.71
N GLU A 142 -4.88 -6.41 15.32
CA GLU A 142 -6.14 -6.40 14.57
C GLU A 142 -6.06 -7.06 13.18
N VAL A 143 -4.86 -7.33 12.66
CA VAL A 143 -4.68 -8.09 11.42
C VAL A 143 -5.02 -9.58 11.57
N TRP A 144 -5.02 -10.09 12.80
CA TRP A 144 -5.37 -11.47 13.13
C TRP A 144 -6.83 -11.56 13.60
N VAL A 145 -7.47 -12.71 13.39
CA VAL A 145 -8.85 -12.93 13.85
C VAL A 145 -8.89 -12.83 15.39
N PRO A 146 -9.74 -11.95 15.96
CA PRO A 146 -9.84 -11.78 17.41
C PRO A 146 -10.52 -12.98 18.08
N ASN A 147 -10.13 -13.28 19.33
CA ASN A 147 -10.80 -14.31 20.12
C ASN A 147 -12.15 -13.82 20.66
N LEU A 148 -13.22 -14.09 19.91
CA LEU A 148 -14.60 -13.74 20.27
C LEU A 148 -15.45 -14.97 20.62
N GLY A 149 -14.83 -16.10 20.93
CA GLY A 149 -15.53 -17.32 21.36
C GLY A 149 -15.88 -18.33 20.26
N SER A 150 -15.51 -18.09 19.00
CA SER A 150 -15.72 -19.04 17.89
C SER A 150 -14.76 -20.24 17.90
N GLY A 151 -13.65 -20.17 18.66
CA GLY A 151 -12.56 -21.15 18.62
C GLY A 151 -11.59 -20.96 17.45
N GLU A 152 -11.91 -20.09 16.48
CA GLU A 152 -11.07 -19.75 15.33
C GLU A 152 -10.47 -18.35 15.52
N PHE A 153 -9.27 -18.24 16.09
CA PHE A 153 -8.63 -16.96 16.35
C PHE A 153 -7.09 -17.03 16.34
N GLY A 154 -6.45 -15.86 16.24
CA GLY A 154 -5.00 -15.73 16.30
C GLY A 154 -4.28 -16.10 15.02
N PHE A 155 -2.94 -16.11 15.07
CA PHE A 155 -2.10 -16.52 13.95
C PHE A 155 -2.34 -18.01 13.61
N PRO A 156 -2.49 -18.40 12.33
CA PRO A 156 -2.28 -17.63 11.10
C PRO A 156 -3.58 -17.08 10.44
N LEU A 157 -4.68 -16.98 11.18
CA LEU A 157 -5.98 -16.57 10.63
C LEU A 157 -6.06 -15.06 10.46
N LEU A 158 -6.26 -14.59 9.22
CA LEU A 158 -6.30 -13.16 8.88
C LEU A 158 -7.71 -12.59 8.99
N SER A 159 -7.81 -11.44 9.67
CA SER A 159 -8.99 -10.60 9.65
C SER A 159 -9.15 -9.88 8.31
N GLY A 160 -10.21 -9.08 8.14
CA GLY A 160 -10.33 -8.17 7.00
C GLY A 160 -9.11 -7.27 6.83
N ALA A 161 -8.66 -6.65 7.93
CA ALA A 161 -7.47 -5.81 7.97
C ALA A 161 -6.20 -6.56 7.56
N GLY A 162 -5.99 -7.78 8.06
CA GLY A 162 -4.82 -8.59 7.70
C GLY A 162 -4.77 -8.97 6.21
N ARG A 163 -5.93 -9.29 5.62
CA ARG A 163 -6.05 -9.55 4.17
C ARG A 163 -5.73 -8.31 3.32
N LEU A 164 -6.08 -7.12 3.81
CA LEU A 164 -5.74 -5.87 3.15
C LEU A 164 -4.24 -5.59 3.17
N VAL A 165 -3.52 -6.00 4.22
CA VAL A 165 -2.07 -5.79 4.34
C VAL A 165 -1.29 -6.83 3.54
N ILE A 166 -1.62 -8.12 3.65
CA ILE A 166 -0.79 -9.19 3.07
C ILE A 166 -0.68 -9.11 1.54
N LYS A 167 -1.71 -8.59 0.87
CA LYS A 167 -1.73 -8.44 -0.60
C LYS A 167 -0.65 -7.50 -1.12
N ASP A 168 -0.14 -6.59 -0.29
CA ASP A 168 0.88 -5.60 -0.67
C ASP A 168 2.21 -6.25 -1.05
N ILE A 169 2.42 -7.53 -0.71
CA ILE A 169 3.57 -8.32 -1.20
C ILE A 169 3.64 -8.34 -2.74
N VAL A 170 2.50 -8.28 -3.43
CA VAL A 170 2.45 -8.24 -4.90
C VAL A 170 2.98 -6.91 -5.42
N ILE A 171 2.65 -5.81 -4.74
CA ILE A 171 3.14 -4.47 -5.09
C ILE A 171 4.64 -4.38 -4.83
N LEU A 172 5.11 -4.93 -3.70
CA LEU A 172 6.54 -5.01 -3.41
C LEU A 172 7.32 -5.77 -4.49
N ALA A 173 6.83 -6.96 -4.89
CA ALA A 173 7.45 -7.74 -5.96
C ALA A 173 7.47 -6.96 -7.29
N GLY A 174 6.36 -6.30 -7.64
CA GLY A 174 6.28 -5.44 -8.81
C GLY A 174 7.28 -4.29 -8.76
N ALA A 175 7.35 -3.56 -7.64
CA ALA A 175 8.25 -2.43 -7.45
C ALA A 175 9.73 -2.83 -7.55
N VAL A 176 10.11 -4.02 -7.07
CA VAL A 176 11.47 -4.57 -7.25
C VAL A 176 11.79 -4.80 -8.73
N VAL A 177 10.85 -5.38 -9.49
CA VAL A 177 11.01 -5.56 -10.95
C VAL A 177 11.15 -4.22 -11.67
N LEU A 178 10.34 -3.23 -11.28
CA LEU A 178 10.37 -1.88 -11.84
C LEU A 178 11.67 -1.15 -11.52
N LEU A 179 12.18 -1.27 -10.30
CA LEU A 179 13.45 -0.67 -9.88
C LEU A 179 14.60 -1.21 -10.75
N SER A 180 14.60 -2.52 -11.04
CA SER A 180 15.56 -3.16 -11.94
C SER A 180 15.44 -2.61 -13.36
N ASP A 181 14.23 -2.49 -13.91
CA ASP A 181 13.97 -1.91 -15.23
C ASP A 181 14.47 -0.45 -15.33
N SER A 182 14.08 0.39 -14.37
CA SER A 182 14.54 1.78 -14.25
C SER A 182 16.06 1.87 -14.20
N SER A 183 16.71 1.04 -13.37
CA SER A 183 18.17 1.01 -13.21
C SER A 183 18.87 0.64 -14.51
N GLN A 184 18.38 -0.39 -15.21
CA GLN A 184 18.94 -0.81 -16.50
C GLN A 184 18.81 0.29 -17.55
N ARG A 185 17.68 1.01 -17.58
CA ARG A 185 17.46 2.12 -18.51
C ARG A 185 18.39 3.30 -18.22
N VAL A 186 18.57 3.67 -16.95
CA VAL A 186 19.51 4.73 -16.54
C VAL A 186 20.96 4.35 -16.85
N LEU A 187 21.39 3.13 -16.51
CA LEU A 187 22.74 2.64 -16.79
C LEU A 187 23.06 2.65 -18.30
N LYS A 188 22.09 2.33 -19.16
CA LYS A 188 22.26 2.39 -20.62
C LYS A 188 22.48 3.81 -21.13
N THR A 189 21.85 4.81 -20.52
CA THR A 189 22.09 6.22 -20.85
C THR A 189 23.49 6.63 -20.40
N LEU A 190 23.86 6.35 -19.15
CA LEU A 190 25.17 6.74 -18.60
C LEU A 190 26.38 6.08 -19.26
N LYS A 191 26.22 4.91 -19.89
CA LYS A 191 27.30 4.22 -20.63
C LYS A 191 27.38 4.62 -22.11
N LYS A 192 26.40 5.37 -22.60
CA LYS A 192 26.41 5.91 -23.97
C LYS A 192 27.05 7.30 -24.05
N ASP A 193 27.11 7.98 -22.92
CA ASP A 193 27.83 9.24 -22.70
C ASP A 193 29.28 8.94 -22.28
#